data_AF-A0A0B6ZGC1-F1
#
_entry.id   AF-A0A0B6ZGC1-F1
#
_cell.length_a   1.000
_cell.length_b   1.000
_cell.length_c   1.000
_cell.angle_alpha   90.00
_cell.angle_beta   90.00
_cell.angle_gamma   90.00
#
_symmetry.space_group_name_H-M   'P 1'
#
loop_
_entity.id
_entity.type
_entity.pdbx_description
1 polymer ?
#
loop_
_entity_poly.entity_id
_entity_poly.type
_entity_poly.pdbx_seq_one_letter_code
_entity_poly.pdbx_strand_id
1 'polypeptide(L)'
;YIHIKPVYIHSTHRESFIHKYLIILGIKESRDEMVLFKKFVHNYLRNDGVFLLRSVGNNSSEIIVMDLIKELWTNFRNENQKKSPTEGEPTKEKSAESQT
;
A
#
# COMPACT_ATOMS: atom_id res chain seq x y z
N TYR A 1 2.38 16.33 30.75
CA TYR A 1 1.91 15.76 29.47
C TYR A 1 3.11 15.40 28.61
N ILE A 2 3.66 14.21 28.80
CA ILE A 2 4.78 13.72 27.98
C ILE A 2 4.16 13.04 26.77
N HIS A 3 4.04 13.77 25.65
CA HIS A 3 3.80 13.15 24.36
C HIS A 3 5.09 12.45 23.94
N ILE A 4 5.27 11.21 24.41
CA ILE A 4 6.19 10.28 23.79
C ILE A 4 5.55 9.92 22.45
N LYS A 5 5.90 10.66 21.40
CA LYS A 5 5.74 10.17 20.03
C LYS A 5 6.50 8.84 19.97
N PRO A 6 5.84 7.69 19.73
CA PRO A 6 6.57 6.44 19.61
C PRO A 6 7.62 6.64 18.52
N VAL A 7 8.88 6.39 18.87
CA VAL A 7 10.02 6.40 17.96
C VAL A 7 9.80 5.25 16.97
N TYR A 8 9.00 5.51 15.94
CA TYR A 8 8.89 4.64 14.78
C TYR A 8 10.06 4.97 13.87
N ILE A 9 11.11 4.17 14.00
CA ILE A 9 12.19 4.14 13.03
C ILE A 9 11.56 3.58 11.75
N HIS A 10 11.31 4.43 10.76
CA HIS A 10 11.11 3.95 9.40
C HIS A 10 12.38 3.19 9.02
N SER A 11 12.22 1.89 8.80
CA SER A 11 13.36 0.97 8.72
C SER A 11 14.20 1.21 7.47
N THR A 12 13.70 2.00 6.50
CA THR A 12 14.36 2.28 5.23
C THR A 12 14.07 3.69 4.72
N HIS A 13 14.99 4.25 3.92
CA HIS A 13 14.80 5.52 3.19
C HIS A 13 13.53 5.53 2.32
N ARG A 14 13.09 4.35 1.85
CA ARG A 14 11.88 4.19 1.05
C ARG A 14 10.62 4.44 1.89
N GLU A 15 10.55 3.85 3.08
CA GLU A 15 9.46 4.08 4.02
C GLU A 15 9.39 5.55 4.41
N SER A 16 10.50 6.19 4.79
CA SER A 16 10.49 7.60 5.22
C SER A 16 9.96 8.54 4.13
N PHE A 17 10.34 8.30 2.87
CA PHE A 17 9.89 9.10 1.74
C PHE A 17 8.37 8.99 1.55
N ILE A 18 7.83 7.78 1.48
CA ILE A 18 6.39 7.58 1.29
C ILE A 18 5.60 8.04 2.52
N HIS A 19 6.12 7.79 3.72
CA HIS A 19 5.44 8.14 4.97
C HIS A 19 5.18 9.64 5.09
N LYS A 20 6.12 10.51 4.66
CA LYS A 20 5.94 11.96 4.63
C LYS A 20 4.62 12.34 3.93
N TYR A 21 4.36 11.77 2.75
CA TYR A 21 3.17 12.09 1.96
C TYR A 21 1.90 11.51 2.60
N LEU A 22 1.98 10.30 3.15
CA LEU A 22 0.83 9.66 3.79
C LEU A 22 0.37 10.37 5.07
N ILE A 23 1.30 10.95 5.84
CA ILE A 23 0.97 11.83 6.98
C ILE A 23 0.17 13.04 6.49
N ILE A 24 0.63 13.69 5.40
CA ILE A 24 -0.04 14.87 4.82
C ILE A 24 -1.44 14.50 4.32
N LEU A 25 -1.62 13.29 3.78
CA LEU A 25 -2.91 12.75 3.35
C LEU A 25 -3.84 12.35 4.51
N GLY A 26 -3.42 12.51 5.77
CA GLY A 26 -4.26 12.29 6.95
C GLY A 26 -4.45 10.83 7.35
N ILE A 27 -3.53 9.94 6.95
CA ILE A 27 -3.59 8.53 7.34
C ILE A 27 -3.32 8.38 8.83
N LYS A 28 -4.23 7.68 9.52
CA LYS A 28 -4.12 7.44 10.97
C LYS A 28 -3.01 6.42 11.24
N GLU A 29 -2.14 6.70 12.21
CA GLU A 29 -1.09 5.79 12.68
C GLU A 29 -1.66 4.64 13.56
N SER A 30 -2.61 3.88 13.03
CA SER A 30 -3.07 2.63 13.65
C SER A 30 -2.12 1.48 13.33
N ARG A 31 -2.09 0.44 14.17
CA ARG A 31 -1.28 -0.76 13.94
C ARG A 31 -1.62 -1.43 12.60
N ASP A 32 -2.91 -1.51 12.26
CA ASP A 32 -3.37 -2.14 11.02
C ASP A 32 -3.00 -1.30 9.79
N GLU A 33 -3.13 0.03 9.91
CA GLU A 33 -2.70 0.99 8.89
C GLU A 33 -1.19 0.88 8.64
N MET A 34 -0.40 0.68 9.70
CA MET A 34 1.05 0.51 9.58
C MET A 34 1.44 -0.81 8.88
N VAL A 35 0.70 -1.89 9.11
CA VAL A 35 0.89 -3.16 8.38
C VAL A 35 0.57 -2.98 6.90
N LEU A 36 -0.53 -2.29 6.58
CA LEU A 36 -0.90 -1.97 5.20
C LEU A 36 0.12 -1.03 4.54
N PHE A 37 0.62 -0.05 5.28
CA PHE A 37 1.69 0.83 4.82
C PHE A 37 2.96 0.05 4.45
N LYS A 38 3.42 -0.87 5.31
CA LYS A 38 4.58 -1.69 4.99
C LYS A 38 4.34 -2.56 3.75
N LYS A 39 3.15 -3.15 3.60
CA LYS A 39 2.78 -3.90 2.39
C LYS A 39 2.75 -3.01 1.14
N PHE A 40 2.23 -1.79 1.26
CA PHE A 40 2.20 -0.81 0.18
C PHE A 40 3.62 -0.45 -0.27
N VAL A 41 4.51 -0.12 0.66
CA VAL A 41 5.89 0.25 0.33
C VAL A 41 6.64 -0.96 -0.24
N HIS A 42 6.69 -2.08 0.48
CA HIS A 42 7.58 -3.19 0.12
C HIS A 42 7.04 -4.08 -1.00
N ASN A 43 5.73 -4.31 -1.08
CA ASN A 43 5.17 -5.30 -1.99
C ASN A 43 4.51 -4.65 -3.22
N TYR A 44 3.79 -3.53 -3.00
CA TYR A 44 3.07 -2.83 -4.06
C TYR A 44 3.99 -1.88 -4.85
N LEU A 45 4.64 -0.92 -4.18
CA LEU A 45 5.56 0.02 -4.83
C LEU A 45 6.92 -0.62 -5.14
N ARG A 46 7.40 -1.51 -4.27
CA ARG A 46 8.73 -2.14 -4.38
C ARG A 46 9.84 -1.08 -4.50
N ASN A 47 11.00 -1.44 -5.04
CA ASN A 47 12.10 -0.51 -5.22
C ASN A 47 11.83 0.46 -6.38
N ASP A 48 11.37 -0.08 -7.52
CA ASP A 48 11.21 0.70 -8.76
C ASP A 48 10.11 1.75 -8.66
N GLY A 49 8.97 1.42 -8.04
CA GLY A 49 7.89 2.39 -7.85
C GLY A 49 8.31 3.56 -6.95
N VAL A 50 9.07 3.30 -5.88
CA VAL A 50 9.61 4.37 -5.03
C VAL A 50 10.65 5.20 -5.78
N PHE A 51 11.49 4.58 -6.59
CA PHE A 51 12.47 5.28 -7.43
C PHE A 51 11.78 6.19 -8.45
N LEU A 52 10.75 5.70 -9.15
CA LEU A 52 9.98 6.49 -10.10
C LEU A 52 9.28 7.66 -9.42
N LEU A 53 8.64 7.46 -8.26
CA LEU A 53 8.01 8.54 -7.50
C LEU A 53 9.01 9.63 -7.08
N ARG A 54 10.24 9.25 -6.70
CA ARG A 54 11.32 10.20 -6.42
C ARG A 54 11.78 10.93 -7.68
N SER A 55 11.88 10.23 -8.81
CA SER A 55 12.25 10.83 -10.09
C SER A 55 11.21 11.87 -10.54
N VAL A 56 9.92 11.56 -10.42
CA VAL A 56 8.85 12.54 -10.69
C VAL A 56 8.97 13.75 -9.77
N GLY A 57 9.19 13.55 -8.47
CA GLY A 57 9.34 14.66 -7.52
C GLY A 57 10.54 15.58 -7.78
N ASN A 58 11.60 15.07 -8.39
CA ASN A 58 12.75 15.89 -8.79
C ASN A 58 12.51 16.69 -10.06
N ASN A 59 11.59 16.25 -10.93
CA ASN A 59 11.33 16.84 -12.24
C ASN A 59 9.98 17.57 -12.31
N SER A 60 9.21 17.60 -11.22
CA SER A 60 7.85 18.14 -11.18
C SER A 60 7.55 18.76 -9.82
N SER A 61 6.41 19.45 -9.72
CA SER A 61 5.96 20.02 -8.45
C SER A 61 5.60 18.93 -7.44
N GLU A 62 5.88 19.19 -6.16
CA GLU A 62 5.61 18.27 -5.05
C GLU A 62 4.12 17.87 -4.96
N ILE A 63 3.21 18.74 -5.41
CA ILE A 63 1.76 18.47 -5.48
C ILE A 63 1.45 17.26 -6.37
N ILE A 64 2.12 17.14 -7.53
CA ILE A 64 1.89 16.03 -8.46
C ILE A 64 2.28 14.70 -7.83
N VAL A 65 3.39 14.67 -7.10
CA VAL A 65 3.82 13.47 -6.36
C VAL A 65 2.82 13.10 -5.29
N MET A 66 2.28 14.09 -4.57
CA MET A 66 1.28 13.88 -3.53
C MET A 66 0.01 13.25 -4.11
N ASP A 67 -0.50 13.78 -5.23
CA ASP A 67 -1.68 13.23 -5.91
C ASP A 67 -1.45 11.81 -6.44
N LEU A 68 -0.28 11.55 -7.03
CA LEU A 68 0.09 10.20 -7.47
C LEU A 68 0.14 9.20 -6.31
N ILE A 69 0.78 9.56 -5.19
CA ILE A 69 0.86 8.70 -4.01
C ILE A 69 -0.53 8.44 -3.43
N LYS A 70 -1.39 9.47 -3.38
CA LYS A 70 -2.77 9.36 -2.90
C LYS A 70 -3.57 8.36 -3.74
N GLU A 71 -3.48 8.46 -5.07
CA GLU A 71 -4.20 7.58 -5.98
C GLU A 71 -3.71 6.13 -5.86
N LEU A 72 -2.39 5.93 -5.86
CA LEU A 72 -1.78 4.60 -5.69
C LEU A 72 -2.15 3.97 -4.34
N TRP A 73 -2.14 4.75 -3.27
CA TRP A 73 -2.56 4.29 -1.95
C TRP A 73 -4.04 3.89 -1.93
N THR A 74 -4.91 4.70 -2.53
CA THR A 74 -6.35 4.44 -2.61
C THR A 74 -6.62 3.16 -3.39
N ASN A 75 -5.95 2.97 -4.53
CA ASN A 75 -6.07 1.76 -5.33
C ASN A 75 -5.59 0.51 -4.58
N PHE A 76 -4.42 0.60 -3.94
CA PHE A 76 -3.91 -0.47 -3.08
C PHE A 76 -4.90 -0.83 -1.96
N ARG A 77 -5.50 0.15 -1.31
CA ARG A 77 -6.49 -0.06 -0.24
C ARG A 77 -7.73 -0.78 -0.76
N ASN A 78 -8.27 -0.34 -1.88
CA ASN A 78 -9.45 -0.95 -2.50
C ASN A 78 -9.21 -2.42 -2.86
N GLU A 79 -8.01 -2.77 -3.35
CA GLU A 79 -7.62 -4.15 -3.64
C GLU A 79 -7.45 -5.02 -2.39
N ASN A 80 -6.93 -4.44 -1.30
CA ASN A 80 -6.68 -5.16 -0.05
C ASN A 80 -7.92 -5.28 0.84
N GLN A 81 -8.88 -4.35 0.72
CA GLN A 81 -10.17 -4.43 1.42
C GLN A 81 -11.08 -5.52 0.83
N LYS A 82 -11.02 -5.77 -0.48
CA LYS A 82 -11.77 -6.85 -1.14
C LYS A 82 -11.36 -8.27 -0.70
N LYS A 83 -10.23 -8.41 0.01
CA LYS A 83 -9.68 -9.70 0.47
C LYS A 83 -10.07 -10.09 1.89
N SER A 84 -10.96 -9.34 2.57
CA SER A 84 -11.57 -9.81 3.83
C SER A 84 -12.50 -11.02 3.56
N PRO A 85 -12.50 -12.05 4.42
CA PRO A 85 -12.83 -13.42 4.06
C PRO A 85 -14.33 -13.67 3.93
N THR A 86 -14.74 -14.10 2.74
CA THR A 86 -15.78 -15.12 2.59
C THR A 86 -15.11 -16.37 2.03
N GLU A 87 -14.64 -17.23 2.93
CA GLU A 87 -14.33 -18.62 2.61
C GLU A 87 -15.65 -19.41 2.54
N GLY A 88 -15.85 -20.18 1.47
CA GLY A 88 -16.94 -21.18 1.41
C GLY A 88 -17.47 -21.53 0.03
N GLU A 89 -16.64 -22.06 -0.87
CA GLU A 89 -16.93 -23.40 -1.45
C GLU A 89 -15.71 -23.97 -2.20
N PRO A 90 -15.26 -25.18 -1.82
CA PRO A 90 -14.24 -25.92 -2.54
C PRO A 90 -14.85 -27.14 -3.28
N THR A 91 -14.15 -27.56 -4.35
CA THR A 91 -13.86 -28.98 -4.70
C THR A 91 -14.59 -29.65 -5.88
N LYS A 92 -13.75 -30.10 -6.83
CA LYS A 92 -13.80 -31.30 -7.71
C LYS A 92 -14.48 -31.24 -9.09
N GLU A 93 -13.63 -31.05 -10.09
CA GLU A 93 -13.33 -32.01 -11.17
C GLU A 93 -14.13 -33.34 -11.15
N LYS A 94 -14.89 -33.57 -12.24
CA LYS A 94 -15.10 -34.91 -12.81
C LYS A 94 -14.87 -34.87 -14.32
N SER A 95 -13.95 -35.73 -14.74
CA SER A 95 -13.71 -36.21 -16.10
C SER A 95 -14.91 -37.01 -16.63
N ALA A 96 -15.01 -37.06 -17.98
CA ALA A 96 -15.83 -37.93 -18.84
C ALA A 96 -17.36 -37.69 -18.78
N GLU A 97 -18.16 -37.77 -19.84
CA GLU A 97 -18.11 -38.65 -21.02
C GLU A 97 -19.15 -38.17 -22.08
N SER A 98 -18.96 -38.64 -23.31
CA SER A 98 -19.77 -38.41 -24.53
C SER A 98 -21.28 -38.64 -24.42
N GLN A 99 -22.02 -38.01 -25.35
CA GLN A 99 -23.18 -38.51 -26.14
C GLN A 99 -24.34 -37.49 -26.20
N THR A 100 -24.57 -36.90 -27.37
CA THR A 100 -25.74 -37.17 -28.24
C THR A 100 -25.44 -36.64 -29.63
#